data_AF-A0A820MN89-F1
#
_entry.id   AF-A0A820MN89-F1
#
_cell.length_a   1.000
_cell.length_b   1.000
_cell.length_c   1.000
_cell.angle_alpha   90.00
_cell.angle_beta   90.00
_cell.angle_gamma   90.00
#
_symmetry.space_group_name_H-M   'P 1'
#
loop_
_entity.id
_entity.type
_entity.pdbx_description
1 polymer ?
#
loop_
_entity_poly.entity_id
_entity_poly.type
_entity_poly.pdbx_seq_one_letter_code
_entity_poly.pdbx_strand_id
1 'polypeptide(L)' 'MICENWIDISTNLIYDHDTDGRYRLGKTDIFHGGQWIMNVRDDLLTIPLFARADSIIPPIDSSAFT' A
#
# COMPACT_ATOMS: atom_id res chain seq x y z
N MET A 1 15.47 5.82 18.16
CA MET A 1 15.28 5.59 16.71
C MET A 1 13.82 5.20 16.54
N ILE A 2 13.03 5.99 15.81
CA ILE A 2 11.63 5.64 15.55
C ILE A 2 11.66 4.70 14.35
N CYS A 3 11.44 3.40 14.58
CA CYS A 3 11.23 2.46 13.49
C CYS A 3 9.83 2.69 12.96
N GLU A 4 9.72 3.43 11.85
CA GLU A 4 8.46 3.59 11.14
C GLU A 4 8.09 2.25 10.50
N ASN A 5 6.86 1.78 10.72
CA ASN A 5 6.33 0.61 10.06
C ASN A 5 5.85 1.00 8.65
N TRP A 6 5.97 0.09 7.70
CA TRP A 6 5.58 0.25 6.31
C TRP A 6 4.64 -0.90 5.91
N ILE A 7 3.76 -0.64 4.96
CA ILE A 7 2.78 -1.61 4.45
C ILE A 7 2.87 -1.61 2.93
N ASP A 8 2.95 -2.78 2.32
CA ASP A 8 2.86 -2.95 0.87
C ASP A 8 1.41 -2.72 0.41
N ILE A 9 1.21 -1.69 -0.40
CA ILE A 9 -0.07 -1.32 -0.99
C ILE A 9 -0.16 -1.71 -2.48
N SER A 10 0.91 -2.13 -3.15
CA SER A 10 0.81 -2.54 -4.57
C SER A 10 0.06 -3.85 -4.73
N THR A 11 0.23 -4.79 -3.79
CA THR A 11 -0.33 -6.14 -3.89
C THR A 11 -1.59 -6.37 -3.06
N ASN A 12 -1.91 -5.47 -2.12
CA ASN A 12 -2.93 -5.70 -1.09
C ASN A 12 -4.09 -4.68 -1.09
N LEU A 13 -4.16 -3.76 -2.04
CA LEU A 13 -5.31 -2.85 -2.17
C LEU A 13 -6.49 -3.58 -2.81
N ILE A 14 -7.56 -3.77 -2.04
CA ILE A 14 -8.85 -4.28 -2.49
C ILE A 14 -9.82 -3.10 -2.52
N TYR A 15 -10.44 -2.85 -3.66
CA TYR A 15 -11.51 -1.86 -3.73
C TYR A 15 -12.79 -2.44 -3.09
N ASP A 16 -13.25 -1.82 -2.01
CA ASP A 16 -14.48 -2.22 -1.35
C ASP A 16 -15.69 -1.54 -2.04
N HIS A 17 -16.31 -2.29 -2.95
CA HIS A 17 -17.53 -1.89 -3.65
C HIS A 17 -18.78 -1.89 -2.74
N ASP A 18 -18.74 -2.61 -1.62
CA ASP A 18 -19.94 -2.95 -0.84
C ASP A 18 -20.20 -1.98 0.32
N THR A 19 -19.19 -1.19 0.75
CA THR A 19 -19.33 -0.24 1.87
C THR A 19 -19.34 1.22 1.45
N ASP A 20 -18.18 1.79 1.12
CA ASP A 20 -17.99 3.24 0.94
C ASP A 20 -17.18 3.61 -0.32
N GLY A 21 -16.91 2.63 -1.20
CA GLY A 21 -16.20 2.88 -2.45
C GLY A 21 -14.74 3.28 -2.22
N ARG A 22 -14.09 2.70 -1.22
CA ARG A 22 -12.70 3.01 -0.85
C ARG A 22 -11.81 1.79 -1.02
N TYR A 23 -10.55 2.03 -1.34
CA TYR A 23 -9.53 0.99 -1.29
C TYR A 23 -9.20 0.66 0.17
N ARG A 24 -9.22 -0.64 0.51
CA ARG A 24 -8.86 -1.19 1.81
C ARG A 24 -7.70 -2.16 1.64
N LEU A 25 -6.92 -2.31 2.71
CA LEU A 25 -5.85 -3.32 2.75
C LEU A 25 -6.43 -4.70 3.07
N GLY A 26 -6.31 -5.64 2.15
CA GLY A 26 -6.83 -7.01 2.28
C GLY A 26 -5.98 -7.91 3.21
N LYS A 27 -4.66 -7.71 3.23
CA LYS A 27 -3.73 -8.40 4.12
C LYS A 27 -2.61 -7.45 4.53
N THR A 28 -2.42 -7.25 5.83
CA THR A 28 -1.44 -6.31 6.38
C THR A 28 -0.14 -7.04 6.68
N ASP A 29 0.71 -7.20 5.67
CA ASP A 29 2.11 -7.52 5.93
C ASP A 29 2.80 -6.21 6.38
N ILE A 30 3.21 -6.17 7.66
CA ILE A 30 3.86 -5.00 8.26
C ILE A 30 5.38 -5.17 8.16
N PHE A 31 6.03 -4.21 7.51
CA PHE A 31 7.46 -4.13 7.37
C PHE A 31 8.04 -3.08 8.32
N HIS A 32 8.78 -3.51 9.33
CA HIS A 32 9.53 -2.60 10.21
C HIS A 32 10.59 -1.79 9.44
N GLY A 33 10.68 -0.48 9.69
CA GLY A 33 11.69 0.38 9.08
C GLY A 33 13.12 0.03 9.51
N GLY A 34 14.09 0.37 8.66
CA GLY A 34 15.51 0.08 8.90
C GLY A 34 15.95 -1.32 8.48
N GLN A 35 15.12 -2.05 7.73
CA GLN A 35 15.43 -3.36 7.17
C GLN A 35 15.51 -3.32 5.64
N TRP A 36 16.34 -4.20 5.07
CA TRP A 36 16.31 -4.50 3.65
C TRP A 36 15.29 -5.61 3.39
N ILE A 37 14.40 -5.40 2.42
CA ILE A 37 13.43 -6.40 1.99
C ILE A 37 13.89 -6.93 0.64
N MET A 38 14.34 -8.19 0.59
CA MET A 38 14.94 -8.76 -0.63
C MET A 38 13.95 -9.51 -1.52
N ASN A 39 12.75 -9.82 -1.02
CA ASN A 39 11.75 -10.63 -1.72
C ASN A 39 10.43 -9.88 -1.87
N VAL A 40 10.49 -8.64 -2.38
CA VAL A 40 9.28 -7.93 -2.79
C VAL A 40 8.79 -8.60 -4.07
N ARG A 41 7.72 -9.40 -3.96
CA ARG A 41 7.13 -10.10 -5.10
C ARG A 41 6.26 -9.12 -5.86
N ASP A 42 6.71 -8.75 -7.06
CA ASP A 42 5.92 -7.95 -7.98
C ASP A 42 6.18 -8.42 -9.41
N ASP A 43 5.21 -8.19 -10.29
CA ASP A 43 5.31 -8.53 -11.70
C ASP A 43 6.23 -7.54 -12.43
N LEU A 44 6.73 -7.91 -13.63
CA LEU A 44 7.62 -7.04 -14.41
C LEU A 44 6.99 -5.68 -14.78
N LEU A 45 5.66 -5.63 -14.82
CA LEU A 45 4.90 -4.45 -15.23
C LEU A 45 4.50 -3.54 -14.06
N THR A 46 4.81 -3.94 -12.83
CA THR A 46 4.39 -3.24 -11.62
C THR A 46 5.59 -2.75 -10.83
N ILE A 47 5.40 -1.65 -10.12
CA ILE A 47 6.41 -1.08 -9.23
C ILE A 47 5.89 -1.28 -7.81
N PRO A 48 6.68 -1.87 -6.91
CA PRO A 48 6.28 -2.01 -5.52
C PRO A 48 6.01 -0.67 -4.87
N LEU A 49 4.89 -0.58 -4.15
CA LEU A 49 4.47 0.65 -3.52
C LEU A 49 4.20 0.41 -2.04
N PHE A 50 4.84 1.22 -1.20
CA PHE A 50 4.72 1.11 0.24
C PHE A 50 4.18 2.41 0.83
N ALA A 51 3.26 2.28 1.78
CA ALA A 51 2.80 3.39 2.59
C ALA A 51 3.28 3.23 4.03
N ARG A 52 3.55 4.36 4.70
CA ARG A 52 3.85 4.32 6.13
C ARG A 52 2.60 3.85 6.88
N ALA A 53 2.77 2.96 7.85
CA ALA A 53 1.69 2.59 8.76
C ALA A 53 1.12 3.85 9.44
N ASP A 54 -0.19 3.83 9.70
CA ASP A 54 -0.95 4.93 10.30
C ASP A 54 -0.93 6.25 9.48
N SER A 55 -0.45 6.23 8.23
CA SER A 55 -0.59 7.37 7.33
C SER A 55 -1.97 7.40 6.68
N ILE A 56 -2.50 8.61 6.48
CA ILE A 56 -3.73 8.83 5.73
C ILE A 56 -3.34 8.94 4.26
N ILE A 57 -3.80 8.00 3.44
CA ILE A 57 -3.70 8.10 1.99
C ILE A 57 -5.00 8.75 1.49
N PRO A 58 -4.95 9.96 0.92
CA PRO A 58 -6.14 10.59 0.37
C PRO A 58 -6.68 9.77 -0.80
N PRO A 59 -8.01 9.72 -1.00
CA PRO A 59 -8.58 9.11 -2.19
C PRO A 59 -8.01 9.80 -3.43
N ILE A 60 -7.49 9.00 -4.35
CA ILE A 60 -6.98 9.48 -5.63
C ILE A 60 -8.18 9.53 -6.58
N ASP A 61 -8.53 10.72 -7.05
CA ASP A 61 -9.51 10.89 -8.12
C ASP A 61 -8.88 10.45 -9.45
N SER A 62 -9.42 9.40 -10.05
CA SER A 62 -8.94 8.88 -11.33
C SER A 62 -9.09 9.88 -12.48
N SER A 63 -9.99 10.86 -12.36
CA SER A 63 -10.17 11.92 -13.37
C SER A 63 -9.00 12.92 -13.41
N ALA A 64 -8.11 12.90 -12.42
CA ALA A 64 -6.91 13.74 -12.41
C ALA A 64 -5.80 13.27 -13.39
N PHE A 65 -5.95 12.08 -13.98
CA PHE A 65 -4.96 11.46 -14.88
C PHE A 65 -5.45 11.33 -16.33
N THR A 66 -6.62 11.88 -16.65
CA THR A 66 -7.19 11.93 -18.01
C THR A 66 -6.99 13.27 -18.68
#